data_AF-A0A1Q9SWV7-F1
#
_entry.id   AF-A0A1Q9SWV7-F1
#
_cell.length_a   1.000
_cell.length_b   1.000
_cell.length_c   1.000
_cell.angle_alpha   90.00
_cell.angle_beta   90.00
_cell.angle_gamma   90.00
#
_symmetry.space_group_name_H-M   'P 1'
#
loop_
_entity.id
_entity.type
_entity.pdbx_description
1 polymer ?
#
loop_
_entity_poly.entity_id
_entity_poly.type
_entity_poly.pdbx_seq_one_letter_code
_entity_poly.pdbx_strand_id
1 'polypeptide(L)' 'MAPDPISRQTARQSTWHEVCQAYHFVERADLTVVHEHMPPGTAGNPHSHQARASSSTSWPGRAR' A
#
# COMPACT_ATOMS: atom_id res chain seq x y z
N MET A 1 -3.73 8.23 -22.96
CA MET A 1 -2.35 7.95 -22.50
C MET A 1 -2.41 6.77 -21.56
N ALA A 2 -1.48 5.82 -21.67
CA ALA A 2 -1.31 4.81 -20.63
C ALA A 2 -0.79 5.51 -19.35
N PRO A 3 -1.16 5.06 -18.15
CA PRO A 3 -0.59 5.60 -16.93
C PRO A 3 0.93 5.43 -16.93
N ASP A 4 1.64 6.38 -16.33
CA ASP A 4 3.10 6.29 -16.19
C ASP A 4 3.49 4.98 -15.51
N PRO A 5 4.59 4.33 -15.94
CA PRO A 5 5.03 3.08 -15.36
C PRO A 5 5.38 3.26 -13.88
N ILE A 6 5.01 2.28 -13.06
CA ILE A 6 5.39 2.23 -11.64
C ILE A 6 6.92 2.07 -11.55
N SER A 7 7.58 3.02 -10.90
CA SER A 7 9.03 3.00 -10.70
C SER A 7 9.43 3.51 -9.32
N ARG A 8 10.49 2.93 -8.75
CA ARG A 8 11.13 3.44 -7.52
C ARG A 8 11.75 4.83 -7.69
N GLN A 9 12.06 5.23 -8.92
CA GLN A 9 12.68 6.52 -9.23
C GLN A 9 11.70 7.68 -9.07
N THR A 10 10.42 7.43 -9.33
CA THR A 10 9.35 8.44 -9.31
C THR A 10 8.37 8.26 -8.15
N ALA A 11 8.37 7.09 -7.50
CA ALA A 11 7.53 6.81 -6.34
C ALA A 11 7.87 7.73 -5.16
N ARG A 12 6.84 8.12 -4.39
CA ARG A 12 7.04 8.79 -3.11
C ARG A 12 7.81 7.87 -2.18
N GLN A 13 8.80 8.42 -1.47
CA GLN A 13 9.66 7.67 -0.57
C GLN A 13 9.45 8.13 0.88
N SER A 14 9.54 7.19 1.82
CA SER A 14 9.61 7.47 3.25
C SER A 14 10.53 6.47 3.94
N THR A 15 11.04 6.84 5.12
CA THR A 15 11.78 5.91 5.99
C THR A 15 10.90 5.52 7.17
N TRP A 16 10.79 4.23 7.44
CA TRP A 16 10.04 3.67 8.57
C TRP A 16 10.98 3.04 9.58
N HIS A 17 10.71 3.26 10.88
CA HIS A 17 11.52 2.75 11.98
C HIS A 17 13.02 2.95 11.73
N GLU A 18 13.37 4.14 11.24
CA GLU A 18 14.72 4.62 10.97
C GLU A 18 15.53 3.85 9.91
N VAL A 19 15.16 2.61 9.55
CA VAL A 19 15.99 1.70 8.73
C VAL A 19 15.30 1.17 7.48
N CYS A 20 13.96 1.10 7.45
CA CYS A 20 13.24 0.56 6.30
C CYS A 20 12.94 1.67 5.29
N GLN A 21 13.43 1.52 4.06
CA GLN A 21 13.09 2.44 2.98
C GLN A 21 11.80 1.95 2.31
N ALA A 22 10.74 2.74 2.42
CA ALA A 22 9.44 2.47 1.82
C ALA A 22 9.24 3.30 0.55
N TYR A 23 8.83 2.64 -0.53
CA TYR A 23 8.44 3.27 -1.80
C TYR A 23 6.94 3.06 -2.00
N HIS A 24 6.17 4.16 -2.08
CA HIS A 24 4.72 4.14 -2.22
C HIS A 24 4.34 4.16 -3.70
N PHE A 25 3.92 3.02 -4.23
CA PHE A 25 3.60 2.84 -5.65
C PHE A 25 2.16 3.18 -5.99
N VAL A 26 1.25 2.86 -5.08
CA VAL A 26 -0.18 3.21 -5.20
C VAL A 26 -0.64 3.77 -3.86
N GLU A 27 -1.28 4.93 -3.91
CA GLU A 27 -1.95 5.54 -2.75
C GLU A 27 -3.36 5.96 -3.17
N ARG A 28 -4.36 5.13 -2.85
CA ARG A 28 -5.79 5.39 -3.07
C ARG A 28 -6.57 5.14 -1.77
N ALA A 29 -7.81 5.60 -1.75
CA ALA A 29 -8.67 5.48 -0.56
C ALA A 29 -9.01 4.04 -0.16
N ASP A 30 -8.90 3.10 -1.11
CA ASP A 30 -9.26 1.69 -0.99
C ASP A 30 -8.05 0.74 -1.11
N LEU A 31 -6.94 1.20 -1.68
CA LEU A 31 -5.75 0.39 -1.89
C LEU A 31 -4.47 1.23 -1.76
N THR A 32 -3.52 0.68 -1.02
CA THR A 32 -2.13 1.12 -1.03
C THR A 32 -1.22 -0.04 -1.46
N VAL A 33 -0.15 0.26 -2.20
CA VAL A 33 0.91 -0.69 -2.56
C VAL A 33 2.24 -0.06 -2.22
N VAL A 34 3.01 -0.73 -1.35
CA VAL A 34 4.29 -0.26 -0.85
C VAL A 34 5.35 -1.33 -1.08
N HIS A 35 6.53 -0.92 -1.54
CA HIS A 35 7.73 -1.76 -1.54
C HIS A 35 8.58 -1.39 -0.32
N GLU A 36 8.80 -2.35 0.57
CA GLU A 36 9.67 -2.22 1.73
C GLU A 36 11.04 -2.79 1.41
N HIS A 37 12.06 -1.94 1.41
CA HIS A 37 13.44 -2.37 1.32
C HIS A 37 14.05 -2.44 2.72
N MET A 38 14.16 -3.67 3.22
CA MET A 38 14.74 -4.00 4.52
C MET A 38 16.25 -4.28 4.36
N PRO A 39 17.15 -3.53 5.02
CA PRO A 39 18.58 -3.81 4.99
C PRO A 39 18.91 -5.20 5.55
N PRO A 40 20.03 -5.83 5.15
CA PRO A 40 20.47 -7.10 5.71
C PRO A 40 20.57 -7.06 7.25
N GLY A 41 20.09 -8.12 7.91
CA GLY A 41 20.09 -8.22 9.38
C GLY A 41 18.93 -7.48 10.08
N THR A 42 18.03 -6.84 9.34
CA THR A 42 16.81 -6.23 9.89
C THR A 42 15.61 -7.16 9.75
N ALA A 43 14.58 -6.91 10.55
CA ALA A 43 13.31 -7.63 10.51
C ALA A 43 12.15 -6.69 10.81
N GLY A 44 10.97 -7.01 10.29
CA GLY A 44 9.74 -6.30 10.64
C GLY A 44 9.35 -6.59 12.10
N ASN A 45 8.88 -5.58 12.82
CA ASN A 45 8.26 -5.78 14.12
C ASN A 45 6.88 -6.43 13.95
N PRO A 46 6.49 -7.40 14.79
CA PRO A 46 5.14 -7.96 14.77
C PRO A 46 4.08 -6.86 14.94
N HIS A 47 3.07 -6.87 14.08
CA HIS A 47 1.94 -5.95 14.13
C HIS A 47 0.67 -6.60 13.55
N SER A 48 -0.46 -5.90 13.67
CA SER A 48 -1.74 -6.36 13.14
C SER A 48 -2.38 -5.28 12.28
N HIS A 49 -3.09 -5.71 11.24
CA HIS A 49 -3.94 -4.84 10.44
C HIS A 49 -5.39 -5.03 10.86
N GLN A 50 -6.09 -3.92 11.09
CA GLN A 50 -7.53 -3.96 11.21
C GLN A 50 -8.13 -4.11 9.81
N ALA A 51 -9.12 -4.99 9.68
CA ALA A 51 -9.92 -5.01 8.47
C ALA A 51 -10.55 -3.63 8.29
N ARG A 52 -10.33 -3.02 7.12
CA ARG A 52 -11.12 -1.85 6.74
C ARG A 52 -12.56 -2.32 6.66
N ALA A 53 -13.45 -1.73 7.45
CA ALA A 53 -14.88 -1.98 7.28
C ALA A 53 -15.22 -1.64 5.82
N SER A 54 -15.56 -2.66 5.03
CA SER A 54 -16.12 -2.46 3.72
C SER A 54 -17.47 -1.79 3.94
N SER A 55 -17.54 -0.48 3.70
CA SER A 55 -18.83 0.17 3.49
C SER A 55 -19.48 -0.58 2.34
N SER A 56 -20.49 -1.39 2.65
CA SER A 56 -21.24 -2.12 1.66
C SER A 56 -21.99 -1.09 0.83
N THR A 57 -21.38 -0.65 -0.28
CA THR A 57 -22.14 -0.05 -1.35
C THR A 57 -23.01 -1.17 -1.89
N SER A 58 -24.28 -1.19 -1.47
CA SER A 58 -25.28 -2.06 -2.06
C SER A 58 -25.24 -1.87 -3.57
N TRP A 59 -24.85 -2.92 -4.30
CA TRP A 59 -25.04 -2.95 -5.75
C TRP A 59 -26.55 -2.82 -6.04
N PRO A 60 -27.01 -1.81 -6.79
CA PRO A 60 -28.40 -1.72 -7.18
C PRO A 60 -28.63 -2.72 -8.33
N GLY A 61 -28.76 -4.02 -8.03
CA GLY A 61 -28.77 -4.98 -9.14
C GLY A 61 -28.96 -6.47 -8.89
N ARG A 62 -29.35 -6.94 -7.70
CA ARG A 62 -29.91 -8.31 -7.59
C ARG A 62 -31.35 -8.24 -7.12
N ALA A 63 -32.23 -8.06 -8.10
CA ALA A 63 -33.57 -8.60 -8.02
C ALA A 63 -33.48 -10.11 -8.28
N ARG A 64 -33.81 -10.91 -7.25
CA ARG A 64 -34.85 -11.94 -7.21
C ARG A 64 -34.62 -12.87 -6.03
#